data_AF-A0A9N8CVW8-F1
#
_entry.id   AF-A0A9N8CVW8-F1
#
_cell.length_a   1.000
_cell.length_b   1.000
_cell.length_c   1.000
_cell.angle_alpha   90.00
_cell.angle_beta   90.00
_cell.angle_gamma   90.00
#
_symmetry.space_group_name_H-M   'P 1'
#
loop_
_entity.id
_entity.type
_entity.pdbx_description
1 polymer ?
#
loop_
_entity_poly.entity_id
_entity_poly.type
_entity_poly.pdbx_seq_one_letter_code
_entity_poly.pdbx_strand_id
1 'polypeptide(L)'
;MDDYELRRVFYQITATSSPLEALNIYERHFDLLKGWRIIYATNDDHGPFKLQNRVVDSSTGICSIFRGQSLWVIDANMVGTEGVVPYLAGTGTYFDSNAASFIYSLGYKEKFGPELRKQLGRIQSLGIDYRNINPYLYLFENRKHFDNKPENIEYGRKTFAVMTALSKIEGPLDESWREMYKKYFLEQCEESIAPLFRNFLSWHQNGEFNLLDHQFALTELLLLETKILDITTKDKNEHKLEVLIQFMDEKLQVMMLREIAVCVDILFNRNSNQLAKKLRKINHHHPDSLGIIHGCAWDLFMFRVMDWFSNTSNEFGVDFYISNLVSCDKDVLDVAELTKLKAIALHNNSHEHVIFQDNSPGEILVSIMGEDKREFLLNLFNYDSRQKRIGWTQKKNNKEIYAGKNQIIQVLLMEKREELASLIRQ
;
A
#
# COMPACT_ATOMS: atom_id res chain seq x y z
N MET A 1 -20.39 2.74 19.50
CA MET A 1 -20.56 1.35 19.05
C MET A 1 -19.39 0.58 19.65
N ASP A 2 -19.60 -0.60 20.21
CA ASP A 2 -18.51 -1.36 20.83
C ASP A 2 -17.56 -1.88 19.75
N ASP A 3 -16.44 -1.18 19.57
CA ASP A 3 -15.36 -1.51 18.62
C ASP A 3 -14.83 -2.94 18.84
N TYR A 4 -15.01 -3.50 20.05
CA TYR A 4 -14.59 -4.87 20.34
C TYR A 4 -15.44 -5.92 19.61
N GLU A 5 -16.77 -5.81 19.69
CA GLU A 5 -17.70 -6.75 19.06
C GLU A 5 -17.60 -6.71 17.54
N LEU A 6 -17.54 -5.51 16.95
CA LEU A 6 -17.34 -5.34 15.52
C LEU A 6 -16.05 -6.02 15.03
N ARG A 7 -14.93 -5.81 15.73
CA ARG A 7 -13.65 -6.46 15.41
C ARG A 7 -13.70 -7.98 15.57
N ARG A 8 -14.41 -8.49 16.57
CA ARG A 8 -14.59 -9.93 16.75
C ARG A 8 -15.31 -10.55 15.56
N VAL A 9 -16.35 -9.88 15.05
CA VAL A 9 -17.06 -10.32 13.85
C VAL A 9 -16.17 -10.25 12.61
N PHE A 10 -15.40 -9.17 12.42
CA PHE A 10 -14.42 -9.11 11.32
C PHE A 10 -13.36 -10.23 11.37
N TYR A 11 -12.90 -10.60 12.57
CA TYR A 11 -12.00 -11.73 12.74
C TYR A 11 -12.65 -13.05 12.28
N GLN A 12 -13.92 -13.28 12.63
CA GLN A 12 -14.66 -14.46 12.14
C GLN A 12 -14.74 -14.49 10.61
N ILE A 13 -15.04 -13.36 9.98
CA ILE A 13 -15.10 -13.24 8.51
C ILE A 13 -13.72 -13.53 7.89
N THR A 14 -12.66 -12.95 8.46
CA THR A 14 -11.28 -13.14 8.00
C THR A 14 -10.85 -14.62 8.03
N ALA A 15 -11.35 -15.39 9.00
CA ALA A 15 -11.03 -16.80 9.17
C ALA A 15 -11.72 -17.73 8.15
N THR A 16 -12.84 -17.33 7.55
CA THR A 16 -13.56 -18.13 6.54
C THR A 16 -12.78 -18.25 5.25
N SER A 17 -12.92 -19.31 4.45
CA SER A 17 -12.21 -19.40 3.15
C SER A 17 -13.10 -19.05 1.95
N SER A 18 -14.42 -18.98 2.15
CA SER A 18 -15.43 -18.83 1.12
C SER A 18 -16.24 -17.52 1.26
N PRO A 19 -16.55 -16.81 0.16
CA PRO A 19 -17.49 -15.67 0.18
C PRO A 19 -18.86 -16.03 0.76
N LEU A 20 -19.34 -17.25 0.54
CA LEU A 20 -20.64 -17.70 1.06
C LEU A 20 -20.63 -17.84 2.59
N GLU A 21 -19.55 -18.35 3.17
CA GLU A 21 -19.39 -18.43 4.62
C GLU A 21 -19.31 -17.03 5.24
N ALA A 22 -18.58 -16.12 4.58
CA ALA A 22 -18.49 -14.71 4.97
C ALA A 22 -19.86 -14.03 4.93
N LEU A 23 -20.69 -14.28 3.91
CA LEU A 23 -22.07 -13.79 3.81
C LEU A 23 -22.92 -14.33 4.96
N ASN A 24 -22.86 -15.62 5.27
CA ASN A 24 -23.60 -16.21 6.39
C ASN A 24 -23.21 -15.61 7.76
N ILE A 25 -21.94 -15.19 7.94
CA ILE A 25 -21.53 -14.43 9.13
C ILE A 25 -22.10 -13.01 9.07
N TYR A 26 -22.04 -12.36 7.91
CA TYR A 26 -22.58 -11.02 7.71
C TYR A 26 -24.06 -10.95 8.09
N GLU A 27 -24.87 -11.90 7.60
CA GLU A 27 -26.31 -11.98 7.89
C GLU A 27 -26.60 -12.17 9.38
N ARG A 28 -25.87 -13.07 10.06
CA ARG A 28 -26.03 -13.30 11.51
C ARG A 28 -25.68 -12.07 12.35
N HIS A 29 -24.84 -11.19 11.84
CA HIS A 29 -24.37 -9.97 12.53
C HIS A 29 -24.80 -8.69 11.79
N PHE A 30 -25.91 -8.73 11.06
CA PHE A 30 -26.35 -7.65 10.16
C PHE A 30 -26.39 -6.27 10.85
N ASP A 31 -26.94 -6.18 12.06
CA ASP A 31 -27.08 -4.89 12.75
C ASP A 31 -25.74 -4.21 13.05
N LEU A 32 -24.68 -4.99 13.25
CA LEU A 32 -23.31 -4.49 13.46
C LEU A 32 -22.64 -4.14 12.13
N LEU A 33 -22.95 -4.88 11.06
CA LEU A 33 -22.22 -4.84 9.79
C LEU A 33 -22.89 -4.02 8.70
N LYS A 34 -24.16 -3.65 8.82
CA LYS A 34 -24.93 -2.93 7.77
C LYS A 34 -24.30 -1.63 7.26
N GLY A 35 -23.39 -1.02 8.02
CA GLY A 35 -22.60 0.14 7.60
C GLY A 35 -21.33 -0.21 6.79
N TRP A 36 -21.06 -1.48 6.56
CA TRP A 36 -19.83 -1.99 5.96
C TRP A 36 -20.11 -2.80 4.71
N ARG A 37 -19.25 -2.62 3.72
CA ARG A 37 -19.16 -3.42 2.50
C ARG A 37 -17.86 -4.21 2.52
N ILE A 38 -17.95 -5.52 2.36
CA ILE A 38 -16.80 -6.41 2.35
C ILE A 38 -16.53 -6.80 0.90
N ILE A 39 -15.34 -6.47 0.41
CA ILE A 39 -14.85 -6.91 -0.89
C ILE A 39 -13.97 -8.13 -0.65
N TYR A 40 -14.36 -9.27 -1.20
CA TYR A 40 -13.78 -10.58 -0.88
C TYR A 40 -13.21 -11.25 -2.13
N ALA A 41 -11.94 -11.66 -2.09
CA ALA A 41 -11.24 -12.23 -3.21
C ALA A 41 -11.31 -13.76 -3.28
N THR A 42 -11.41 -14.30 -4.49
CA THR A 42 -11.35 -15.74 -4.78
C THR A 42 -10.26 -16.08 -5.79
N ASN A 43 -9.73 -17.30 -5.68
CA ASN A 43 -8.67 -17.78 -6.57
C ASN A 43 -9.19 -18.20 -7.95
N ASP A 44 -10.51 -18.37 -8.09
CA ASP A 44 -11.17 -18.68 -9.35
C ASP A 44 -11.64 -17.41 -10.08
N ASP A 45 -12.07 -17.59 -11.32
CA ASP A 45 -12.63 -16.52 -12.14
C ASP A 45 -14.16 -16.49 -12.09
N HIS A 46 -14.81 -17.07 -11.07
CA HIS A 46 -16.28 -17.08 -11.02
C HIS A 46 -16.89 -15.79 -10.48
N GLY A 47 -16.11 -14.98 -9.75
CA GLY A 47 -16.59 -13.71 -9.17
C GLY A 47 -16.94 -12.66 -10.23
N PRO A 48 -17.91 -11.78 -9.93
CA PRO A 48 -18.42 -10.78 -10.87
C PRO A 48 -17.37 -9.74 -11.30
N PHE A 49 -16.37 -9.45 -10.46
CA PHE A 49 -15.33 -8.46 -10.75
C PHE A 49 -14.00 -9.14 -10.97
N LYS A 50 -13.41 -8.99 -12.16
CA LYS A 50 -12.11 -9.59 -12.49
C LYS A 50 -10.96 -8.74 -12.00
N LEU A 51 -9.96 -9.38 -11.40
CA LEU A 51 -8.72 -8.73 -11.02
C LEU A 51 -7.77 -8.67 -12.23
N GLN A 52 -7.01 -7.58 -12.32
CA GLN A 52 -6.03 -7.39 -13.41
C GLN A 52 -4.64 -7.95 -13.08
N ASN A 53 -4.48 -8.69 -11.97
CA ASN A 53 -3.19 -9.21 -11.50
C ASN A 53 -2.44 -9.94 -12.62
N ARG A 54 -1.34 -9.34 -13.11
CA ARG A 54 -0.56 -9.87 -14.22
C ARG A 54 0.90 -9.43 -14.14
N VAL A 55 1.81 -10.37 -14.34
CA VAL A 55 3.25 -10.13 -14.41
C VAL A 55 3.74 -10.59 -15.77
N VAL A 56 4.42 -9.70 -16.51
CA VAL A 56 4.89 -10.00 -17.89
C VAL A 56 6.36 -10.37 -17.92
N ASP A 57 7.13 -9.96 -16.90
CA ASP A 57 8.49 -10.43 -16.66
C ASP A 57 8.87 -10.26 -15.17
N SER A 58 10.12 -10.53 -14.81
CA SER A 58 10.57 -10.49 -13.40
C SER A 58 10.48 -9.12 -12.72
N SER A 59 10.26 -8.03 -13.46
CA SER A 59 10.23 -6.67 -12.91
C SER A 59 9.00 -5.85 -13.33
N THR A 60 8.20 -6.32 -14.28
CA THR A 60 7.08 -5.55 -14.85
C THR A 60 5.77 -6.26 -14.63
N GLY A 61 4.83 -5.59 -13.97
CA GLY A 61 3.52 -6.15 -13.66
C GLY A 61 2.49 -5.09 -13.33
N ILE A 62 1.23 -5.52 -13.34
CA ILE A 62 0.10 -4.81 -12.75
C ILE A 62 -0.47 -5.69 -11.64
N CYS A 63 -0.62 -5.14 -10.45
CA CYS A 63 -1.15 -5.85 -9.29
C CYS A 63 -2.22 -5.03 -8.59
N SER A 64 -3.25 -5.70 -8.09
CA SER A 64 -4.17 -5.14 -7.10
C SER A 64 -3.69 -5.47 -5.68
N ILE A 65 -4.33 -4.89 -4.68
CA ILE A 65 -4.12 -5.30 -3.28
C ILE A 65 -4.68 -6.69 -2.97
N PHE A 66 -5.47 -7.30 -3.88
CA PHE A 66 -6.15 -8.56 -3.65
C PHE A 66 -5.43 -9.75 -4.27
N ARG A 67 -5.58 -10.91 -3.63
CA ARG A 67 -5.19 -12.20 -4.22
C ARG A 67 -6.16 -12.71 -5.27
N GLY A 68 -5.74 -13.77 -5.95
CA GLY A 68 -6.62 -14.53 -6.82
C GLY A 68 -6.97 -13.81 -8.12
N GLN A 69 -8.14 -14.13 -8.68
CA GLN A 69 -8.54 -13.75 -10.04
C GLN A 69 -9.85 -12.96 -10.08
N SER A 70 -10.70 -13.07 -9.06
CA SER A 70 -11.97 -12.33 -9.02
C SER A 70 -12.39 -11.93 -7.61
N LEU A 71 -13.35 -11.01 -7.54
CA LEU A 71 -13.90 -10.46 -6.30
C LEU A 71 -15.41 -10.63 -6.21
N TRP A 72 -15.87 -10.78 -4.98
CA TRP A 72 -17.25 -10.74 -4.54
C TRP A 72 -17.47 -9.53 -3.64
N VAL A 73 -18.66 -8.97 -3.69
CA VAL A 73 -19.12 -7.93 -2.76
C VAL A 73 -20.01 -8.63 -1.75
N ILE A 74 -19.94 -8.25 -0.47
CA ILE A 74 -20.85 -8.68 0.60
C ILE A 74 -21.22 -7.44 1.39
N ASP A 75 -22.48 -7.02 1.30
CA ASP A 75 -22.99 -5.86 2.04
C ASP A 75 -24.49 -6.00 2.35
N ALA A 76 -25.07 -4.96 2.93
CA ALA A 76 -26.48 -4.93 3.31
C ALA A 76 -27.45 -5.15 2.14
N ASN A 77 -27.07 -4.86 0.89
CA ASN A 77 -27.94 -5.05 -0.28
C ASN A 77 -28.05 -6.53 -0.69
N MET A 78 -27.10 -7.38 -0.27
CA MET A 78 -27.18 -8.82 -0.53
C MET A 78 -28.08 -9.56 0.45
N VAL A 79 -28.21 -9.05 1.68
CA VAL A 79 -28.93 -9.76 2.75
C VAL A 79 -30.41 -9.85 2.44
N GLY A 80 -30.92 -11.08 2.31
CA GLY A 80 -32.33 -11.35 2.01
C GLY A 80 -32.77 -11.00 0.58
N THR A 81 -31.86 -10.64 -0.31
CA THR A 81 -32.18 -10.39 -1.73
C THR A 81 -32.14 -11.70 -2.50
N GLU A 82 -33.28 -12.09 -3.08
CA GLU A 82 -33.33 -13.18 -4.05
C GLU A 82 -32.93 -12.65 -5.45
N GLY A 83 -31.87 -13.21 -6.03
CA GLY A 83 -31.43 -12.88 -7.39
C GLY A 83 -30.16 -12.03 -7.48
N VAL A 84 -30.04 -11.24 -8.54
CA VAL A 84 -28.82 -10.47 -8.85
C VAL A 84 -28.91 -9.07 -8.23
N VAL A 85 -27.92 -8.73 -7.40
CA VAL A 85 -27.71 -7.36 -6.92
C VAL A 85 -26.75 -6.64 -7.87
N PRO A 86 -27.18 -5.55 -8.53
CA PRO A 86 -26.29 -4.80 -9.41
C PRO A 86 -25.30 -3.98 -8.59
N TYR A 87 -24.04 -4.00 -9.01
CA TYR A 87 -22.97 -3.17 -8.45
C TYR A 87 -22.12 -2.61 -9.58
N LEU A 88 -21.71 -1.36 -9.45
CA LEU A 88 -20.76 -0.71 -10.33
C LEU A 88 -19.43 -0.52 -9.61
N ALA A 89 -18.40 -1.25 -10.06
CA ALA A 89 -17.04 -1.09 -9.55
C ALA A 89 -16.26 -0.08 -10.39
N GLY A 90 -15.71 0.94 -9.72
CA GLY A 90 -14.66 1.79 -10.27
C GLY A 90 -13.29 1.12 -10.13
N THR A 91 -12.38 1.45 -11.03
CA THR A 91 -10.97 1.06 -10.90
C THR A 91 -10.08 2.30 -10.98
N GLY A 92 -8.98 2.30 -10.25
CA GLY A 92 -7.91 3.29 -10.36
C GLY A 92 -6.60 2.60 -10.68
N THR A 93 -5.89 3.07 -11.69
CA THR A 93 -4.56 2.55 -12.07
C THR A 93 -3.49 3.55 -11.72
N TYR A 94 -2.58 3.15 -10.85
CA TYR A 94 -1.48 3.95 -10.35
C TYR A 94 -0.16 3.42 -10.92
N PHE A 95 0.84 4.29 -11.02
CA PHE A 95 2.21 3.90 -11.40
C PHE A 95 3.15 4.17 -10.23
N ASP A 96 4.07 3.26 -9.97
CA ASP A 96 5.24 3.55 -9.13
C ASP A 96 6.21 4.51 -9.85
N SER A 97 7.22 5.02 -9.15
CA SER A 97 8.18 5.94 -9.76
C SER A 97 8.95 5.36 -10.94
N ASN A 98 9.24 4.05 -10.93
CA ASN A 98 9.99 3.41 -12.01
C ASN A 98 9.15 3.35 -13.30
N ALA A 99 7.91 2.88 -13.20
CA ALA A 99 6.98 2.84 -14.32
C ALA A 99 6.63 4.27 -14.79
N ALA A 100 6.37 5.20 -13.86
CA ALA A 100 6.13 6.60 -14.17
C ALA A 100 7.31 7.27 -14.92
N SER A 101 8.55 6.89 -14.60
CA SER A 101 9.75 7.40 -15.29
C SER A 101 9.84 6.93 -16.75
N PHE A 102 9.39 5.71 -17.05
CA PHE A 102 9.24 5.23 -18.43
C PHE A 102 8.13 5.99 -19.16
N ILE A 103 6.99 6.24 -18.51
CA ILE A 103 5.91 7.07 -19.07
C ILE A 103 6.37 8.51 -19.33
N TYR A 104 7.12 9.13 -18.41
CA TYR A 104 7.74 10.43 -18.68
C TYR A 104 8.65 10.38 -19.92
N SER A 105 9.48 9.33 -20.01
CA SER A 105 10.41 9.15 -21.12
C SER A 105 9.70 8.99 -22.46
N LEU A 106 8.53 8.34 -22.49
CA LEU A 106 7.68 8.24 -23.67
C LEU A 106 7.34 9.63 -24.23
N GLY A 107 6.93 10.58 -23.38
CA GLY A 107 6.55 11.93 -23.82
C GLY A 107 7.74 12.85 -24.13
N TYR A 108 8.80 12.81 -23.32
CA TYR A 108 9.82 13.87 -23.32
C TYR A 108 11.22 13.45 -23.76
N LYS A 109 11.58 12.16 -23.78
CA LYS A 109 12.92 11.73 -24.21
C LYS A 109 13.07 11.86 -25.73
N GLU A 110 14.18 12.42 -26.21
CA GLU A 110 14.41 12.66 -27.65
C GLU A 110 14.65 11.40 -28.48
N LYS A 111 15.34 10.41 -27.92
CA LYS A 111 15.67 9.15 -28.62
C LYS A 111 15.36 7.96 -27.72
N PHE A 112 14.70 6.96 -28.28
CA PHE A 112 14.43 5.74 -27.52
C PHE A 112 15.62 4.79 -27.70
N GLY A 113 16.18 4.38 -26.56
CA GLY A 113 17.14 3.29 -26.54
C GLY A 113 16.41 1.94 -26.61
N PRO A 114 17.12 0.83 -26.88
CA PRO A 114 16.54 -0.52 -26.88
C PRO A 114 15.79 -0.84 -25.58
N GLU A 115 16.38 -0.47 -24.43
CA GLU A 115 15.77 -0.74 -23.12
C GLU A 115 14.46 0.03 -22.91
N LEU A 116 14.39 1.30 -23.32
CA LEU A 116 13.15 2.08 -23.21
C LEU A 116 12.03 1.46 -24.06
N ARG A 117 12.31 1.08 -25.31
CA ARG A 117 11.32 0.41 -26.18
C ARG A 117 10.84 -0.90 -25.57
N LYS A 118 11.76 -1.68 -25.03
CA LYS A 118 11.45 -2.95 -24.36
C LYS A 118 10.52 -2.74 -23.17
N GLN A 119 10.80 -1.76 -22.30
CA GLN A 119 9.99 -1.51 -21.11
C GLN A 119 8.63 -0.91 -21.46
N LEU A 120 8.54 0.02 -22.40
CA LEU A 120 7.27 0.55 -22.88
C LEU A 120 6.41 -0.55 -23.54
N GLY A 121 7.03 -1.44 -24.32
CA GLY A 121 6.33 -2.61 -24.88
C GLY A 121 5.82 -3.56 -23.81
N ARG A 122 6.57 -3.75 -22.71
CA ARG A 122 6.11 -4.54 -21.55
C ARG A 122 4.94 -3.88 -20.83
N ILE A 123 5.01 -2.60 -20.54
CA ILE A 123 3.91 -1.83 -19.94
C ILE A 123 2.66 -1.94 -20.81
N GLN A 124 2.80 -1.75 -22.13
CA GLN A 124 1.68 -1.89 -23.06
C GLN A 124 1.07 -3.30 -23.03
N SER A 125 1.91 -4.34 -22.93
CA SER A 125 1.45 -5.73 -22.91
C SER A 125 0.62 -6.10 -21.68
N LEU A 126 0.63 -5.27 -20.62
CA LEU A 126 -0.20 -5.46 -19.43
C LEU A 126 -1.70 -5.29 -19.71
N GLY A 127 -2.09 -4.60 -20.78
CA GLY A 127 -3.50 -4.38 -21.12
C GLY A 127 -4.20 -3.38 -20.21
N ILE A 128 -3.49 -2.35 -19.78
CA ILE A 128 -3.98 -1.30 -18.87
C ILE A 128 -5.13 -0.53 -19.55
N ASP A 129 -6.21 -0.29 -18.81
CA ASP A 129 -7.21 0.71 -19.19
C ASP A 129 -6.71 2.10 -18.80
N TYR A 130 -6.18 2.84 -19.77
CA TYR A 130 -5.59 4.15 -19.55
C TYR A 130 -6.59 5.25 -19.17
N ARG A 131 -7.90 5.00 -19.29
CA ARG A 131 -8.93 5.98 -18.88
C ARG A 131 -9.00 6.18 -17.37
N ASN A 132 -8.51 5.19 -16.62
CA ASN A 132 -8.58 5.15 -15.16
C ASN A 132 -7.23 5.45 -14.49
N ILE A 133 -6.28 6.07 -15.21
CA ILE A 133 -4.99 6.42 -14.64
C ILE A 133 -5.15 7.51 -13.59
N ASN A 134 -4.53 7.29 -12.44
CA ASN A 134 -4.46 8.24 -11.36
C ASN A 134 -2.98 8.56 -11.04
N PRO A 135 -2.53 9.81 -11.17
CA PRO A 135 -1.12 10.19 -11.00
C PRO A 135 -0.72 10.33 -9.53
N TYR A 136 -1.67 10.34 -8.60
CA TYR A 136 -1.43 10.87 -7.25
C TYR A 136 -0.47 10.02 -6.43
N LEU A 137 -0.35 8.71 -6.69
CA LEU A 137 0.64 7.88 -6.01
C LEU A 137 2.08 8.31 -6.38
N TYR A 138 2.35 8.48 -7.68
CA TYR A 138 3.63 8.97 -8.18
C TYR A 138 3.91 10.41 -7.75
N LEU A 139 2.91 11.30 -7.85
CA LEU A 139 3.07 12.70 -7.40
C LEU A 139 3.36 12.75 -5.90
N PHE A 140 2.68 11.92 -5.12
CA PHE A 140 2.90 11.79 -3.69
C PHE A 140 4.32 11.32 -3.38
N GLU A 141 4.87 10.36 -4.10
CA GLU A 141 6.27 9.95 -3.96
C GLU A 141 7.24 11.09 -4.30
N ASN A 142 7.08 11.67 -5.48
CA ASN A 142 8.01 12.66 -6.01
C ASN A 142 8.02 13.97 -5.19
N ARG A 143 6.92 14.29 -4.49
CA ARG A 143 6.83 15.52 -3.67
C ARG A 143 7.92 15.63 -2.60
N LYS A 144 8.45 14.50 -2.11
CA LYS A 144 9.55 14.46 -1.13
C LYS A 144 10.79 15.21 -1.59
N HIS A 145 10.91 15.44 -2.89
CA HIS A 145 12.03 16.15 -3.49
C HIS A 145 11.70 17.59 -3.88
N PHE A 146 10.44 18.03 -3.83
CA PHE A 146 10.06 19.36 -4.33
C PHE A 146 10.76 20.51 -3.60
N ASP A 147 10.94 20.37 -2.29
CA ASP A 147 11.55 21.43 -1.47
C ASP A 147 13.07 21.54 -1.70
N ASN A 148 13.72 20.43 -2.04
CA ASN A 148 15.19 20.35 -2.20
C ASN A 148 15.65 20.36 -3.67
N LYS A 149 14.76 20.02 -4.61
CA LYS A 149 14.99 19.91 -6.05
C LYS A 149 13.78 20.47 -6.79
N PRO A 150 13.64 21.80 -6.90
CA PRO A 150 12.49 22.43 -7.55
C PRO A 150 12.26 21.98 -8.99
N GLU A 151 13.31 21.52 -9.70
CA GLU A 151 13.20 20.91 -11.02
C GLU A 151 12.28 19.66 -11.05
N ASN A 152 12.12 18.97 -9.91
CA ASN A 152 11.23 17.82 -9.80
C ASN A 152 9.75 18.21 -9.83
N ILE A 153 9.40 19.47 -9.54
CA ILE A 153 8.03 19.98 -9.71
C ILE A 153 7.67 19.94 -11.20
N GLU A 154 8.57 20.44 -12.05
CA GLU A 154 8.35 20.44 -13.49
C GLU A 154 8.36 19.03 -14.07
N TYR A 155 9.24 18.15 -13.57
CA TYR A 155 9.22 16.73 -13.91
C TYR A 155 7.88 16.08 -13.55
N GLY A 156 7.38 16.31 -12.33
CA GLY A 156 6.09 15.79 -11.87
C GLY A 156 4.92 16.28 -12.72
N ARG A 157 4.90 17.58 -13.06
CA ARG A 157 3.89 18.20 -13.93
C ARG A 157 3.87 17.56 -15.31
N LYS A 158 5.05 17.40 -15.92
CA LYS A 158 5.24 16.78 -17.22
C LYS A 158 4.79 15.32 -17.22
N THR A 159 5.20 14.54 -16.23
CA THR A 159 4.77 13.14 -16.10
C THR A 159 3.25 13.02 -16.01
N PHE A 160 2.58 13.88 -15.22
CA PHE A 160 1.12 13.90 -15.14
C PHE A 160 0.48 14.25 -16.49
N ALA A 161 1.04 15.19 -17.25
CA ALA A 161 0.55 15.50 -18.59
C ALA A 161 0.64 14.29 -19.55
N VAL A 162 1.77 13.54 -19.55
CA VAL A 162 1.89 12.32 -20.38
C VAL A 162 0.90 11.26 -19.92
N MET A 163 0.78 11.03 -18.60
CA MET A 163 -0.18 10.07 -18.05
C MET A 163 -1.61 10.38 -18.49
N THR A 164 -1.99 11.65 -18.50
CA THR A 164 -3.32 12.09 -18.98
C THR A 164 -3.51 11.81 -20.46
N ALA A 165 -2.46 11.98 -21.27
CA ALA A 165 -2.49 11.73 -22.71
C ALA A 165 -2.61 10.23 -23.08
N LEU A 166 -2.20 9.30 -22.21
CA LEU A 166 -2.33 7.85 -22.45
C LEU A 166 -3.78 7.43 -22.73
N SER A 167 -4.76 8.11 -22.13
CA SER A 167 -6.18 7.86 -22.37
C SER A 167 -6.71 8.39 -23.72
N LYS A 168 -5.96 9.27 -24.38
CA LYS A 168 -6.39 10.03 -25.56
C LYS A 168 -5.74 9.57 -26.86
N ILE A 169 -4.63 8.84 -26.77
CA ILE A 169 -3.82 8.44 -27.92
C ILE A 169 -3.80 6.92 -27.98
N GLU A 170 -4.45 6.37 -29.00
CA GLU A 170 -4.41 4.96 -29.31
C GLU A 170 -3.11 4.59 -30.03
N GLY A 171 -2.68 3.33 -29.89
CA GLY A 171 -1.52 2.79 -30.59
C GLY A 171 -0.39 2.31 -29.68
N PRO A 172 0.74 1.89 -30.28
CA PRO A 172 1.89 1.39 -29.54
C PRO A 172 2.58 2.47 -28.71
N LEU A 173 3.10 2.12 -27.52
CA LEU A 173 3.87 3.05 -26.70
C LEU A 173 5.29 3.21 -27.25
N ASP A 174 5.42 3.92 -28.37
CA ASP A 174 6.68 4.11 -29.10
C ASP A 174 6.86 5.57 -29.59
N GLU A 175 7.82 5.79 -30.49
CA GLU A 175 8.08 7.11 -31.04
C GLU A 175 6.89 7.70 -31.81
N SER A 176 6.05 6.89 -32.45
CA SER A 176 4.87 7.37 -33.18
C SER A 176 3.83 7.96 -32.22
N TRP A 177 3.64 7.32 -31.07
CA TRP A 177 2.80 7.84 -29.99
C TRP A 177 3.33 9.18 -29.48
N ARG A 178 4.64 9.28 -29.27
CA ARG A 178 5.27 10.53 -28.83
C ARG A 178 5.11 11.65 -29.85
N GLU A 179 5.23 11.35 -31.14
CA GLU A 179 5.01 12.32 -32.21
C GLU A 179 3.57 12.86 -32.20
N MET A 180 2.58 11.97 -32.02
CA MET A 180 1.18 12.38 -31.85
C MET A 180 1.00 13.24 -30.59
N TYR A 181 1.57 12.82 -29.45
CA TYR A 181 1.52 13.56 -28.20
C TYR A 181 2.06 14.99 -28.36
N LYS A 182 3.29 15.11 -28.86
CA LYS A 182 3.94 16.41 -29.05
C LYS A 182 3.22 17.30 -30.04
N LYS A 183 2.66 16.74 -31.11
CA LYS A 183 2.03 17.53 -32.18
C LYS A 183 0.61 17.98 -31.83
N TYR A 184 -0.16 17.18 -31.10
CA TYR A 184 -1.61 17.40 -30.98
C TYR A 184 -2.13 17.46 -29.54
N PHE A 185 -1.43 16.90 -28.55
CA PHE A 185 -1.99 16.71 -27.20
C PHE A 185 -1.20 17.38 -26.08
N LEU A 186 0.07 17.72 -26.30
CA LEU A 186 0.97 18.28 -25.28
C LEU A 186 0.36 19.50 -24.58
N GLU A 187 0.05 20.56 -25.36
CA GLU A 187 -0.49 21.81 -24.81
C GLU A 187 -1.83 21.56 -24.10
N GLN A 188 -2.76 20.85 -24.75
CA GLN A 188 -4.07 20.55 -24.16
C GLN A 188 -3.96 19.74 -22.86
N CYS A 189 -3.06 18.76 -22.79
CA CYS A 189 -2.87 17.94 -21.59
C CYS A 189 -2.25 18.76 -20.46
N GLU A 190 -1.20 19.55 -20.75
CA GLU A 190 -0.57 20.43 -19.78
C GLU A 190 -1.53 21.50 -19.23
N GLU A 191 -2.40 22.05 -20.08
CA GLU A 191 -3.46 22.98 -19.65
C GLU A 191 -4.51 22.28 -18.78
N SER A 192 -4.97 21.09 -19.19
CA SER A 192 -6.02 20.35 -18.47
C SER A 192 -5.61 19.91 -17.07
N ILE A 193 -4.33 19.56 -16.86
CA ILE A 193 -3.82 19.13 -15.56
C ILE A 193 -3.40 20.30 -14.66
N ALA A 194 -3.18 21.50 -15.22
CA ALA A 194 -2.71 22.66 -14.48
C ALA A 194 -3.51 22.98 -13.19
N PRO A 195 -4.87 23.01 -13.19
CA PRO A 195 -5.61 23.24 -11.95
C PRO A 195 -5.44 22.11 -10.93
N LEU A 196 -5.42 20.84 -11.37
CA LEU A 196 -5.24 19.68 -10.48
C LEU A 196 -3.85 19.67 -9.87
N PHE A 197 -2.82 19.95 -10.66
CA PHE A 197 -1.44 20.00 -10.20
C PHE A 197 -1.20 21.17 -9.24
N ARG A 198 -1.80 22.35 -9.49
CA ARG A 198 -1.76 23.47 -8.54
C ARG A 198 -2.41 23.13 -7.20
N ASN A 199 -3.57 22.44 -7.23
CA ASN A 199 -4.22 21.98 -6.01
C ASN A 199 -3.32 20.99 -5.24
N PHE A 200 -2.69 20.05 -5.94
CA PHE A 200 -1.73 19.12 -5.34
C PHE A 200 -0.55 19.85 -4.67
N LEU A 201 0.03 20.85 -5.32
CA LEU A 201 1.11 21.66 -4.73
C LEU A 201 0.62 22.44 -3.50
N SER A 202 -0.59 22.99 -3.54
CA SER A 202 -1.18 23.64 -2.37
C SER A 202 -1.38 22.66 -1.22
N TRP A 203 -1.83 21.43 -1.47
CA TRP A 203 -1.96 20.39 -0.45
C TRP A 203 -0.61 20.03 0.19
N HIS A 204 0.45 19.93 -0.63
CA HIS A 204 1.82 19.74 -0.14
C HIS A 204 2.26 20.87 0.79
N GLN A 205 2.11 22.13 0.34
CA GLN A 205 2.50 23.31 1.11
C GLN A 205 1.70 23.48 2.41
N ASN A 206 0.43 23.07 2.42
CA ASN A 206 -0.45 23.17 3.59
C ASN A 206 -0.33 21.98 4.55
N GLY A 207 0.51 20.98 4.24
CA GLY A 207 0.72 19.81 5.11
C GLY A 207 -0.46 18.84 5.13
N GLU A 208 -1.29 18.81 4.09
CA GLU A 208 -2.43 17.87 3.97
C GLU A 208 -1.96 16.40 3.92
N PHE A 209 -0.69 16.19 3.58
CA PHE A 209 -0.05 14.87 3.50
C PHE A 209 0.58 14.40 4.81
N ASN A 210 0.53 15.18 5.89
CA ASN A 210 1.17 14.86 7.16
C ASN A 210 0.74 13.50 7.75
N LEU A 211 -0.50 13.07 7.49
CA LEU A 211 -0.98 11.74 7.90
C LEU A 211 -0.24 10.61 7.18
N LEU A 212 -0.04 10.75 5.87
CA LEU A 212 0.68 9.78 5.07
C LEU A 212 2.17 9.76 5.44
N ASP A 213 2.79 10.93 5.66
CA ASP A 213 4.20 11.04 6.08
C ASP A 213 4.47 10.34 7.41
N HIS A 214 3.53 10.47 8.33
CA HIS A 214 3.61 9.77 9.61
C HIS A 214 3.48 8.26 9.46
N GLN A 215 2.52 7.77 8.67
CA GLN A 215 2.38 6.34 8.41
C GLN A 215 3.64 5.78 7.72
N PHE A 216 4.22 6.53 6.80
CA PHE A 216 5.50 6.19 6.19
C PHE A 216 6.63 6.13 7.24
N ALA A 217 6.71 7.10 8.15
CA ALA A 217 7.71 7.12 9.23
C ALA A 217 7.58 5.91 10.17
N LEU A 218 6.35 5.47 10.48
CA LEU A 218 6.10 4.25 11.25
C LEU A 218 6.63 3.00 10.53
N THR A 219 6.41 2.90 9.22
CA THR A 219 6.94 1.79 8.41
C THR A 219 8.47 1.79 8.40
N GLU A 220 9.09 2.96 8.25
CA GLU A 220 10.55 3.09 8.26
C GLU A 220 11.14 2.72 9.63
N LEU A 221 10.53 3.19 10.72
CA LEU A 221 10.91 2.83 12.09
C LEU A 221 10.88 1.33 12.33
N LEU A 222 9.84 0.65 11.85
CA LEU A 222 9.72 -0.79 12.01
C LEU A 222 10.86 -1.53 11.29
N LEU A 223 11.23 -1.11 10.08
CA LEU A 223 12.36 -1.69 9.36
C LEU A 223 13.72 -1.37 10.01
N LEU A 224 13.90 -0.13 10.51
CA LEU A 224 15.10 0.26 11.26
C LEU A 224 15.28 -0.62 12.49
N GLU A 225 14.23 -0.75 13.33
CA GLU A 225 14.28 -1.56 14.54
C GLU A 225 14.53 -3.03 14.22
N THR A 226 13.86 -3.57 13.19
CA THR A 226 14.12 -4.94 12.71
C THR A 226 15.59 -5.13 12.36
N LYS A 227 16.20 -4.16 11.66
CA LYS A 227 17.58 -4.26 11.22
C LYS A 227 18.58 -4.06 12.37
N ILE A 228 18.28 -3.18 13.31
CA ILE A 228 19.07 -3.02 14.54
C ILE A 228 19.08 -4.32 15.33
N LEU A 229 17.92 -4.96 15.53
CA LEU A 229 17.83 -6.26 16.21
C LEU A 229 18.56 -7.37 15.46
N ASP A 230 18.49 -7.38 14.13
CA ASP A 230 19.22 -8.31 13.26
C ASP A 230 20.75 -8.21 13.48
N ILE A 231 21.30 -6.98 13.55
CA ILE A 231 22.73 -6.72 13.69
C ILE A 231 23.24 -6.88 15.13
N THR A 232 22.53 -6.31 16.11
CA THR A 232 23.08 -6.09 17.47
C THR A 232 22.96 -7.29 18.40
N THR A 233 21.90 -8.09 18.23
CA THR A 233 21.57 -9.13 19.19
C THR A 233 22.01 -10.50 18.69
N LYS A 234 22.58 -11.31 19.59
CA LYS A 234 22.82 -12.74 19.35
C LYS A 234 21.63 -13.60 19.78
N ASP A 235 20.52 -12.97 20.14
CA ASP A 235 19.32 -13.62 20.61
C ASP A 235 18.69 -14.48 19.51
N LYS A 236 17.88 -15.44 19.95
CA LYS A 236 17.07 -16.25 19.03
C LYS A 236 16.08 -15.36 18.29
N ASN A 237 15.81 -15.69 17.02
CA ASN A 237 14.95 -14.88 16.14
C ASN A 237 13.53 -14.69 16.70
N GLU A 238 13.02 -15.67 17.44
CA GLU A 238 11.72 -15.61 18.12
C GLU A 238 11.71 -14.52 19.20
N HIS A 239 12.82 -14.35 19.93
CA HIS A 239 12.95 -13.28 20.92
C HIS A 239 13.08 -11.92 20.24
N LYS A 240 13.85 -11.82 19.15
CA LYS A 240 13.93 -10.58 18.35
C LYS A 240 12.55 -10.15 17.85
N LEU A 241 11.74 -11.11 17.38
CA LEU A 241 10.37 -10.87 16.95
C LEU A 241 9.46 -10.41 18.11
N GLU A 242 9.60 -11.02 19.29
CA GLU A 242 8.89 -10.58 20.51
C GLU A 242 9.22 -9.12 20.86
N VAL A 243 10.50 -8.75 20.86
CA VAL A 243 10.97 -7.38 21.11
C VAL A 243 10.42 -6.41 20.05
N LEU A 244 10.40 -6.82 18.77
CA LEU A 244 9.83 -6.02 17.71
C LEU A 244 8.32 -5.78 17.90
N ILE A 245 7.58 -6.80 18.34
CA ILE A 245 6.14 -6.67 18.62
C ILE A 245 5.90 -5.75 19.83
N GLN A 246 6.72 -5.86 20.89
CA GLN A 246 6.66 -4.94 22.03
C GLN A 246 6.98 -3.50 21.60
N PHE A 247 7.95 -3.30 20.71
CA PHE A 247 8.25 -1.99 20.13
C PHE A 247 7.03 -1.41 19.39
N MET A 248 6.33 -2.22 18.59
CA MET A 248 5.10 -1.82 17.91
C MET A 248 3.98 -1.44 18.89
N ASP A 249 3.80 -2.19 19.97
CA ASP A 249 2.75 -1.93 20.95
C ASP A 249 3.05 -0.73 21.87
N GLU A 250 4.28 -0.64 22.38
CA GLU A 250 4.65 0.32 23.42
C GLU A 250 5.17 1.65 22.84
N LYS A 251 5.99 1.60 21.79
CA LYS A 251 6.64 2.78 21.20
C LYS A 251 5.85 3.35 20.05
N LEU A 252 5.47 2.50 19.10
CA LEU A 252 4.67 2.94 17.95
C LEU A 252 3.17 3.04 18.30
N GLN A 253 2.71 2.28 19.29
CA GLN A 253 1.31 2.18 19.67
C GLN A 253 0.38 1.85 18.49
N VAL A 254 0.88 1.09 17.52
CA VAL A 254 0.13 0.64 16.34
C VAL A 254 0.62 -0.73 15.90
N MET A 255 -0.33 -1.61 15.57
CA MET A 255 -0.02 -2.93 15.05
C MET A 255 0.06 -2.89 13.52
N MET A 256 1.28 -2.91 13.00
CA MET A 256 1.64 -2.98 11.59
C MET A 256 1.73 -4.43 11.10
N LEU A 257 0.60 -5.14 11.17
CA LEU A 257 0.56 -6.59 10.94
C LEU A 257 0.90 -7.00 9.50
N ARG A 258 0.79 -6.11 8.50
CA ARG A 258 1.19 -6.41 7.12
C ARG A 258 2.71 -6.42 6.99
N GLU A 259 3.36 -5.43 7.58
CA GLU A 259 4.79 -5.23 7.53
C GLU A 259 5.54 -6.29 8.34
N ILE A 260 4.90 -6.86 9.38
CA ILE A 260 5.51 -7.92 10.18
C ILE A 260 5.87 -9.16 9.34
N ALA A 261 5.13 -9.45 8.25
CA ALA A 261 5.45 -10.55 7.35
C ALA A 261 6.83 -10.35 6.68
N VAL A 262 7.17 -9.11 6.35
CA VAL A 262 8.50 -8.74 5.83
C VAL A 262 9.55 -8.80 6.92
N CYS A 263 9.27 -8.24 8.10
CA CYS A 263 10.20 -8.29 9.24
C CYS A 263 10.57 -9.73 9.63
N VAL A 264 9.60 -10.64 9.60
CA VAL A 264 9.81 -12.06 9.81
C VAL A 264 10.74 -12.66 8.75
N ASP A 265 10.56 -12.35 7.45
CA ASP A 265 11.47 -12.85 6.41
C ASP A 265 12.92 -12.38 6.64
N ILE A 266 13.09 -11.13 7.10
CA ILE A 266 14.41 -10.59 7.46
C ILE A 266 15.01 -11.39 8.62
N LEU A 267 14.34 -11.44 9.78
CA LEU A 267 14.87 -12.05 11.01
C LEU A 267 15.09 -13.57 10.87
N PHE A 268 14.16 -14.29 10.25
CA PHE A 268 14.19 -15.76 10.19
C PHE A 268 14.96 -16.33 9.00
N ASN A 269 15.66 -15.48 8.28
CA ASN A 269 16.49 -15.87 7.17
C ASN A 269 15.79 -16.58 5.99
N ARG A 270 14.46 -16.42 5.81
CA ARG A 270 13.67 -17.21 4.84
C ARG A 270 14.02 -16.93 3.37
N ASN A 271 14.49 -15.73 3.05
CA ASN A 271 14.90 -15.33 1.68
C ASN A 271 13.76 -15.43 0.66
N SER A 272 12.52 -15.27 1.11
CA SER A 272 11.34 -15.43 0.26
C SER A 272 11.13 -14.25 -0.70
N ASN A 273 11.64 -13.05 -0.38
CA ASN A 273 11.52 -11.89 -1.27
C ASN A 273 12.84 -11.10 -1.47
N GLN A 274 12.90 -10.29 -2.54
CA GLN A 274 14.06 -9.48 -2.89
C GLN A 274 14.35 -8.35 -1.89
N LEU A 275 13.31 -7.75 -1.30
CA LEU A 275 13.44 -6.68 -0.31
C LEU A 275 14.21 -7.17 0.93
N ALA A 276 13.86 -8.35 1.48
CA ALA A 276 14.58 -8.98 2.58
C ALA A 276 16.04 -9.26 2.20
N LYS A 277 16.30 -9.69 0.96
CA LYS A 277 17.68 -9.86 0.45
C LYS A 277 18.45 -8.54 0.39
N LYS A 278 17.81 -7.43 -0.05
CA LYS A 278 18.43 -6.09 -0.05
C LYS A 278 18.74 -5.63 1.38
N LEU A 279 17.78 -5.74 2.30
CA LEU A 279 17.96 -5.35 3.71
C LEU A 279 19.01 -6.20 4.44
N ARG A 280 19.22 -7.45 4.05
CA ARG A 280 20.33 -8.26 4.60
C ARG A 280 21.70 -7.85 4.11
N LYS A 281 21.80 -7.33 2.88
CA LYS A 281 23.07 -6.79 2.35
C LYS A 281 23.53 -5.53 3.10
N ILE A 282 22.66 -4.91 3.89
CA ILE A 282 23.06 -3.90 4.87
C ILE A 282 23.88 -4.60 5.95
N ASN A 283 25.20 -4.52 5.77
CA ASN A 283 26.22 -4.98 6.70
C ASN A 283 27.16 -3.80 7.04
N HIS A 284 28.20 -4.07 7.83
CA HIS A 284 29.16 -3.04 8.23
C HIS A 284 29.77 -2.39 6.96
N HIS A 285 29.86 -1.06 6.98
CA HIS A 285 30.38 -0.20 5.91
C HIS A 285 29.56 -0.09 4.62
N HIS A 286 28.30 -0.54 4.56
CA HIS A 286 27.50 -0.27 3.37
C HIS A 286 27.17 1.23 3.23
N PRO A 287 27.60 1.91 2.14
CA PRO A 287 27.64 3.38 2.06
C PRO A 287 26.27 4.07 1.99
N ASP A 288 25.21 3.33 1.66
CA ASP A 288 23.84 3.87 1.56
C ASP A 288 22.79 3.02 2.31
N SER A 289 23.12 2.64 3.54
CA SER A 289 22.25 1.76 4.34
C SER A 289 20.90 2.39 4.68
N LEU A 290 20.90 3.69 5.01
CA LEU A 290 19.67 4.43 5.32
C LEU A 290 18.81 4.65 4.07
N GLY A 291 19.42 4.94 2.92
CA GLY A 291 18.70 5.07 1.65
C GLY A 291 18.00 3.78 1.25
N ILE A 292 18.66 2.62 1.41
CA ILE A 292 18.04 1.31 1.16
C ILE A 292 16.83 1.09 2.08
N ILE A 293 16.95 1.35 3.38
CA ILE A 293 15.82 1.17 4.32
C ILE A 293 14.67 2.10 3.98
N HIS A 294 14.96 3.37 3.67
CA HIS A 294 13.95 4.35 3.27
C HIS A 294 13.20 3.92 2.01
N GLY A 295 13.92 3.40 1.00
CA GLY A 295 13.32 2.83 -0.21
C GLY A 295 12.43 1.63 0.08
N CYS A 296 12.93 0.66 0.86
CA CYS A 296 12.15 -0.53 1.23
C CYS A 296 10.90 -0.18 2.06
N ALA A 297 11.00 0.83 2.94
CA ALA A 297 9.87 1.34 3.70
C ALA A 297 8.80 1.93 2.77
N TRP A 298 9.23 2.56 1.68
CA TRP A 298 8.32 3.14 0.70
C TRP A 298 7.57 2.05 -0.07
N ASP A 299 8.29 1.04 -0.56
CA ASP A 299 7.71 -0.10 -1.27
C ASP A 299 6.62 -0.79 -0.44
N LEU A 300 6.83 -0.91 0.87
CA LEU A 300 5.82 -1.43 1.80
C LEU A 300 4.65 -0.45 2.01
N PHE A 301 4.98 0.82 2.24
CA PHE A 301 4.00 1.85 2.54
C PHE A 301 3.02 2.08 1.38
N MET A 302 3.46 1.95 0.12
CA MET A 302 2.61 2.11 -1.06
C MET A 302 1.35 1.24 -1.00
N PHE A 303 1.42 0.02 -0.48
CA PHE A 303 0.25 -0.86 -0.37
C PHE A 303 -0.76 -0.38 0.70
N ARG A 304 -0.32 0.34 1.74
CA ARG A 304 -1.25 1.02 2.66
C ARG A 304 -1.99 2.16 1.96
N VAL A 305 -1.29 2.90 1.10
CA VAL A 305 -1.93 3.95 0.29
C VAL A 305 -2.96 3.34 -0.67
N MET A 306 -2.65 2.20 -1.28
CA MET A 306 -3.61 1.48 -2.13
C MET A 306 -4.84 0.96 -1.38
N ASP A 307 -4.70 0.57 -0.10
CA ASP A 307 -5.87 0.24 0.73
C ASP A 307 -6.79 1.46 0.87
N TRP A 308 -6.23 2.65 1.11
CA TRP A 308 -7.02 3.89 1.26
C TRP A 308 -7.68 4.34 -0.04
N PHE A 309 -7.01 4.12 -1.16
CA PHE A 309 -7.58 4.38 -2.48
C PHE A 309 -8.67 3.37 -2.85
N SER A 310 -8.75 2.23 -2.16
CA SER A 310 -9.86 1.29 -2.28
C SER A 310 -10.95 1.66 -1.27
N ASN A 311 -12.03 2.28 -1.72
CA ASN A 311 -13.05 2.86 -0.85
C ASN A 311 -14.46 2.79 -1.47
N THR A 312 -15.47 3.23 -0.73
CA THR A 312 -16.87 3.32 -1.17
C THR A 312 -17.29 4.75 -1.50
N SER A 313 -16.36 5.62 -1.90
CA SER A 313 -16.69 6.98 -2.31
C SER A 313 -17.63 6.94 -3.52
N ASN A 314 -18.78 7.61 -3.39
CA ASN A 314 -19.76 7.72 -4.46
C ASN A 314 -19.51 8.93 -5.38
N GLU A 315 -18.39 9.65 -5.22
CA GLU A 315 -18.08 10.89 -5.96
C GLU A 315 -18.12 10.71 -7.49
N PHE A 316 -17.98 9.49 -7.97
CA PHE A 316 -17.98 9.14 -9.40
C PHE A 316 -19.15 8.22 -9.80
N GLY A 317 -20.17 8.10 -8.96
CA GLY A 317 -21.36 7.28 -9.24
C GLY A 317 -21.10 5.77 -9.24
N VAL A 318 -19.99 5.32 -8.68
CA VAL A 318 -19.68 3.90 -8.47
C VAL A 318 -19.97 3.48 -7.03
N ASP A 319 -20.16 2.19 -6.81
CA ASP A 319 -20.38 1.62 -5.48
C ASP A 319 -19.08 1.51 -4.70
N PHE A 320 -18.00 1.09 -5.35
CA PHE A 320 -16.70 0.94 -4.72
C PHE A 320 -15.57 1.05 -5.74
N TYR A 321 -14.37 1.35 -5.24
CA TYR A 321 -13.15 1.47 -6.02
C TYR A 321 -12.14 0.38 -5.69
N ILE A 322 -11.51 -0.16 -6.73
CA ILE A 322 -10.37 -1.08 -6.62
C ILE A 322 -9.11 -0.41 -7.17
N SER A 323 -8.05 -0.40 -6.38
CA SER A 323 -6.75 0.13 -6.78
C SER A 323 -5.88 -0.93 -7.44
N ASN A 324 -5.28 -0.57 -8.57
CA ASN A 324 -4.26 -1.35 -9.29
C ASN A 324 -2.96 -0.54 -9.37
N LEU A 325 -1.82 -1.18 -9.19
CA LEU A 325 -0.49 -0.61 -9.30
C LEU A 325 0.24 -1.25 -10.47
N VAL A 326 0.71 -0.43 -11.39
CA VAL A 326 1.66 -0.79 -12.42
C VAL A 326 3.05 -0.49 -11.88
N SER A 327 3.89 -1.52 -11.84
CA SER A 327 5.26 -1.41 -11.36
C SER A 327 6.24 -1.96 -12.37
N CYS A 328 7.38 -1.28 -12.47
CA CYS A 328 8.58 -1.76 -13.15
C CYS A 328 9.70 -2.11 -12.16
N ASP A 329 9.37 -2.28 -10.87
CA ASP A 329 10.27 -2.70 -9.81
C ASP A 329 9.92 -4.11 -9.32
N LYS A 330 10.93 -4.98 -9.30
CA LYS A 330 10.78 -6.33 -8.76
C LYS A 330 10.45 -6.31 -7.26
N ASP A 331 11.00 -5.38 -6.51
CA ASP A 331 10.80 -5.32 -5.06
C ASP A 331 9.34 -5.01 -4.73
N VAL A 332 8.77 -4.02 -5.41
CA VAL A 332 7.35 -3.64 -5.27
C VAL A 332 6.44 -4.83 -5.63
N LEU A 333 6.74 -5.56 -6.71
CA LEU A 333 5.96 -6.75 -7.10
C LEU A 333 6.09 -7.90 -6.08
N ASP A 334 7.29 -8.14 -5.54
CA ASP A 334 7.52 -9.16 -4.50
C ASP A 334 6.78 -8.77 -3.20
N VAL A 335 6.74 -7.48 -2.83
CA VAL A 335 5.96 -6.97 -1.69
C VAL A 335 4.46 -7.11 -1.95
N ALA A 336 4.00 -6.80 -3.16
CA ALA A 336 2.60 -6.99 -3.55
C ALA A 336 2.18 -8.43 -3.27
N GLU A 337 2.96 -9.41 -3.72
CA GLU A 337 2.68 -10.84 -3.53
C GLU A 337 2.57 -11.23 -2.05
N LEU A 338 3.52 -10.78 -1.22
CA LEU A 338 3.56 -11.12 0.20
C LEU A 338 2.40 -10.51 0.99
N THR A 339 1.92 -9.34 0.57
CA THR A 339 1.00 -8.51 1.36
C THR A 339 -0.44 -8.54 0.86
N LYS A 340 -0.74 -9.42 -0.11
CA LYS A 340 -2.07 -9.60 -0.69
C LYS A 340 -3.15 -9.78 0.36
N LEU A 341 -4.27 -9.16 0.07
CA LEU A 341 -5.49 -9.25 0.83
C LEU A 341 -6.37 -10.36 0.27
N LYS A 342 -6.95 -11.10 1.19
CA LYS A 342 -8.09 -11.97 0.94
C LYS A 342 -9.39 -11.17 0.90
N ALA A 343 -9.47 -10.09 1.66
CA ALA A 343 -10.63 -9.22 1.67
C ALA A 343 -10.30 -7.85 2.30
N ILE A 344 -11.20 -6.89 2.12
CA ILE A 344 -11.20 -5.62 2.82
C ILE A 344 -12.65 -5.27 3.19
N ALA A 345 -12.88 -4.81 4.41
CA ALA A 345 -14.13 -4.20 4.82
C ALA A 345 -14.00 -2.69 4.68
N LEU A 346 -14.92 -2.06 3.96
CA LEU A 346 -14.98 -0.63 3.69
C LEU A 346 -16.23 -0.06 4.35
N HIS A 347 -16.09 1.01 5.11
CA HIS A 347 -17.24 1.65 5.73
C HIS A 347 -17.97 2.56 4.72
N ASN A 348 -19.27 2.36 4.53
CA ASN A 348 -20.04 2.99 3.45
C ASN A 348 -20.06 4.53 3.51
N ASN A 349 -19.87 5.11 4.71
CA ASN A 349 -20.03 6.54 4.95
C ASN A 349 -18.75 7.21 5.52
N SER A 350 -17.60 6.55 5.46
CA SER A 350 -16.33 7.13 5.92
C SER A 350 -15.13 6.53 5.16
N HIS A 351 -13.92 7.02 5.44
CA HIS A 351 -12.68 6.42 4.92
C HIS A 351 -12.15 5.26 5.79
N GLU A 352 -12.93 4.80 6.77
CA GLU A 352 -12.55 3.68 7.60
C GLU A 352 -12.58 2.38 6.79
N HIS A 353 -11.54 1.57 6.96
CA HIS A 353 -11.40 0.28 6.31
C HIS A 353 -10.68 -0.69 7.25
N VAL A 354 -10.93 -1.99 7.06
CA VAL A 354 -10.26 -3.07 7.77
C VAL A 354 -9.74 -4.08 6.76
N ILE A 355 -8.44 -4.31 6.75
CA ILE A 355 -7.80 -5.24 5.82
C ILE A 355 -7.82 -6.67 6.37
N PHE A 356 -8.17 -7.63 5.52
CA PHE A 356 -8.13 -9.07 5.83
C PHE A 356 -7.04 -9.69 4.97
N GLN A 357 -5.88 -9.95 5.58
CA GLN A 357 -4.71 -10.47 4.89
C GLN A 357 -4.94 -11.93 4.47
N ASP A 358 -4.31 -12.35 3.36
CA ASP A 358 -4.40 -13.73 2.92
C ASP A 358 -3.75 -14.69 3.90
N ASN A 359 -2.52 -14.36 4.32
CA ASN A 359 -1.84 -15.03 5.40
C ASN A 359 -2.15 -14.27 6.69
N SER A 360 -2.86 -14.89 7.63
CA SER A 360 -3.15 -14.27 8.92
C SER A 360 -1.84 -14.00 9.68
N PRO A 361 -1.50 -12.74 10.00
CA PRO A 361 -0.31 -12.43 10.78
C PRO A 361 -0.33 -13.09 12.14
N GLY A 362 -1.50 -13.27 12.74
CA GLY A 362 -1.64 -14.03 13.99
C GLY A 362 -1.22 -15.49 13.82
N GLU A 363 -1.58 -16.14 12.71
CA GLU A 363 -1.17 -17.52 12.42
C GLU A 363 0.33 -17.60 12.09
N ILE A 364 0.88 -16.61 11.37
CA ILE A 364 2.32 -16.49 11.14
C ILE A 364 3.04 -16.36 12.49
N LEU A 365 2.57 -15.48 13.38
CA LEU A 365 3.17 -15.26 14.69
C LEU A 365 3.07 -16.51 15.57
N VAL A 366 1.91 -17.17 15.64
CA VAL A 366 1.73 -18.40 16.41
C VAL A 366 2.62 -19.53 15.89
N SER A 367 2.67 -19.73 14.56
CA SER A 367 3.49 -20.78 13.96
C SER A 367 5.00 -20.54 14.14
N ILE A 368 5.43 -19.30 14.30
CA ILE A 368 6.84 -18.93 14.48
C ILE A 368 7.26 -18.88 15.95
N MET A 369 6.44 -18.27 16.81
CA MET A 369 6.78 -18.05 18.21
C MET A 369 6.48 -19.27 19.09
N GLY A 370 5.70 -20.24 18.58
CA GLY A 370 5.28 -21.43 19.31
C GLY A 370 4.11 -21.17 20.27
N GLU A 371 3.44 -22.25 20.69
CA GLU A 371 2.28 -22.19 21.60
C GLU A 371 2.63 -21.56 22.97
N ASP A 372 3.87 -21.66 23.42
CA ASP A 372 4.34 -21.11 24.70
C ASP A 372 4.23 -19.58 24.77
N LYS A 373 4.13 -18.90 23.62
CA LYS A 373 3.97 -17.44 23.51
C LYS A 373 2.52 -17.02 23.27
N ARG A 374 1.56 -17.95 23.34
CA ARG A 374 0.14 -17.66 23.13
C ARG A 374 -0.42 -16.65 24.12
N GLU A 375 -0.03 -16.70 25.39
CA GLU A 375 -0.50 -15.74 26.40
C GLU A 375 -0.02 -14.32 26.10
N PHE A 376 1.24 -14.16 25.68
CA PHE A 376 1.79 -12.89 25.20
C PHE A 376 0.97 -12.33 24.03
N LEU A 377 0.69 -13.17 23.02
CA LEU A 377 -0.14 -12.79 21.86
C LEU A 377 -1.58 -12.42 22.28
N LEU A 378 -2.19 -13.18 23.19
CA LEU A 378 -3.54 -12.87 23.70
C LEU A 378 -3.57 -11.52 24.44
N ASN A 379 -2.56 -11.22 25.25
CA ASN A 379 -2.44 -9.94 25.97
C ASN A 379 -2.25 -8.76 25.02
N LEU A 380 -1.50 -8.93 23.94
CA LEU A 380 -1.35 -7.90 22.90
C LEU A 380 -2.67 -7.57 22.22
N PHE A 381 -3.53 -8.57 21.99
CA PHE A 381 -4.80 -8.39 21.30
C PHE A 381 -6.01 -8.29 22.23
N ASN A 382 -5.82 -8.11 23.54
CA ASN A 382 -6.93 -7.90 24.47
C ASN A 382 -7.53 -6.47 24.34
N TYR A 383 -8.62 -6.22 25.06
CA TYR A 383 -9.33 -4.93 25.00
C TYR A 383 -8.45 -3.75 25.46
N ASP A 384 -7.76 -3.88 26.58
CA ASP A 384 -6.98 -2.78 27.17
C ASP A 384 -5.80 -2.36 26.28
N SER A 385 -5.05 -3.34 25.76
CA SER A 385 -3.96 -3.09 24.80
C SER A 385 -4.50 -2.44 23.52
N ARG A 386 -5.71 -2.80 23.07
CA ARG A 386 -6.36 -2.11 21.95
C ARG A 386 -6.73 -0.67 22.30
N GLN A 387 -7.28 -0.39 23.48
CA GLN A 387 -7.66 0.97 23.87
C GLN A 387 -6.46 1.93 23.89
N LYS A 388 -5.28 1.45 24.30
CA LYS A 388 -4.03 2.23 24.19
C LYS A 388 -3.72 2.66 22.74
N ARG A 389 -4.01 1.79 21.77
CA ARG A 389 -3.78 1.99 20.33
C ARG A 389 -4.92 2.71 19.61
N ILE A 390 -6.15 2.72 20.14
CA ILE A 390 -7.31 3.39 19.51
C ILE A 390 -7.17 4.91 19.51
N GLY A 391 -6.32 5.48 20.38
CA GLY A 391 -6.00 6.91 20.38
C GLY A 391 -5.42 7.47 19.07
N TRP A 392 -5.05 6.61 18.12
CA TRP A 392 -4.59 6.98 16.77
C TRP A 392 -5.69 7.09 15.72
N THR A 393 -6.79 6.35 15.88
CA THR A 393 -7.71 6.04 14.76
C THR A 393 -9.12 6.59 14.92
N GLN A 394 -9.57 6.87 16.14
CA GLN A 394 -10.92 7.43 16.34
C GLN A 394 -10.96 8.49 17.42
N LYS A 395 -11.05 9.76 16.99
CA LYS A 395 -12.06 10.73 17.46
C LYS A 395 -11.94 12.03 16.67
N LYS A 396 -13.10 12.61 16.35
CA LYS A 396 -13.35 13.81 15.53
C LYS A 396 -12.59 15.10 15.92
N ASN A 397 -11.69 15.07 16.88
CA ASN A 397 -10.86 16.22 17.23
C ASN A 397 -9.64 15.76 18.03
N ASN A 398 -8.44 15.95 17.46
CA ASN A 398 -7.32 16.62 18.11
C ASN A 398 -6.10 16.61 17.18
N LYS A 399 -6.04 17.59 16.29
CA LYS A 399 -4.81 17.92 15.53
C LYS A 399 -3.60 18.04 16.46
N GLU A 400 -3.81 18.49 17.70
CA GLU A 400 -2.77 18.61 18.74
C GLU A 400 -2.26 17.27 19.28
N ILE A 401 -3.14 16.29 19.56
CA ILE A 401 -2.71 14.94 19.99
C ILE A 401 -1.90 14.30 18.86
N TYR A 402 -2.39 14.42 17.63
CA TYR A 402 -1.69 13.91 16.46
C TYR A 402 -0.34 14.60 16.26
N ALA A 403 -0.27 15.93 16.37
CA ALA A 403 0.97 16.69 16.24
C ALA A 403 2.01 16.30 17.31
N GLY A 404 1.60 16.19 18.57
CA GLY A 404 2.48 15.78 19.67
C GLY A 404 3.01 14.36 19.48
N LYS A 405 2.15 13.41 19.06
CA LYS A 405 2.59 12.04 18.76
C LYS A 405 3.47 11.97 17.52
N ASN A 406 3.17 12.73 16.47
CA ASN A 406 4.02 12.79 15.29
C ASN A 406 5.43 13.30 15.67
N GLN A 407 5.53 14.30 16.54
CA GLN A 407 6.83 14.78 17.03
C GLN A 407 7.62 13.66 17.73
N ILE A 408 6.97 12.87 18.59
CA ILE A 408 7.60 11.72 19.26
C ILE A 408 8.12 10.72 18.22
N ILE A 409 7.31 10.37 17.21
CA ILE A 409 7.70 9.44 16.15
C ILE A 409 8.86 9.98 15.30
N GLN A 410 8.87 11.27 14.97
CA GLN A 410 9.96 11.87 14.22
C GLN A 410 11.28 11.88 15.02
N VAL A 411 11.23 12.17 16.34
CA VAL A 411 12.41 12.09 17.21
C VAL A 411 12.93 10.66 17.27
N LEU A 412 12.06 9.69 17.53
CA LEU A 412 12.44 8.27 17.56
C LEU A 412 13.04 7.80 16.22
N LEU A 413 12.50 8.29 15.10
CA LEU A 413 13.03 7.99 13.77
C LEU A 413 14.45 8.51 13.59
N MET A 414 14.73 9.73 14.04
CA MET A 414 16.09 10.29 14.00
C MET A 414 17.04 9.49 14.89
N GLU A 415 16.65 9.18 16.12
CA GLU A 415 17.44 8.37 17.06
C GLU A 415 17.79 7.00 16.46
N LYS A 416 16.82 6.30 15.87
CA LYS A 416 17.02 4.98 15.28
C LYS A 416 17.87 5.00 14.02
N ARG A 417 17.77 6.05 13.20
CA ARG A 417 18.67 6.27 12.05
C ARG A 417 20.11 6.48 12.51
N GLU A 418 20.33 7.26 13.56
CA GLU A 418 21.66 7.48 14.15
C GLU A 418 22.24 6.22 14.77
N GLU A 419 21.42 5.47 15.52
CA GLU A 419 21.79 4.18 16.11
C GLU A 419 22.28 3.21 15.02
N LEU A 420 21.49 3.01 13.96
CA LEU A 420 21.87 2.14 12.86
C LEU A 420 23.12 2.64 12.13
N ALA A 421 23.22 3.95 11.88
CA ALA A 421 24.39 4.53 11.22
C ALA A 421 25.67 4.32 12.04
N SER A 422 25.59 4.40 13.38
CA SER A 422 26.70 4.11 14.29
C SER A 422 27.10 2.62 14.21
N LEU A 423 26.12 1.72 14.27
CA LEU A 423 26.34 0.27 14.21
C LEU A 423 27.00 -0.19 12.91
N ILE A 424 26.72 0.48 11.79
CA ILE A 424 27.28 0.16 10.47
C ILE A 424 28.69 0.72 10.30
N ARG A 425 29.07 1.76 11.06
CA ARG A 425 30.41 2.35 11.04
C ARG A 425 31.42 1.60 11.90
N GLN A 426 30.95 0.93 12.96
CA GLN A 426 31.71 -0.04 13.74
C GLN A 426 31.99 -1.28 12.90
#